data_AF-A0A231GSF1-F1
#
_entry.id   AF-A0A231GSF1-F1
#
_cell.length_a   1.000
_cell.length_b   1.000
_cell.length_c   1.000
_cell.angle_alpha   90.00
_cell.angle_beta   90.00
_cell.angle_gamma   90.00
#
_symmetry.space_group_name_H-M   'P 1'
#
loop_
_entity.id
_entity.type
_entity.pdbx_description
1 polymer ?
#
loop_
_entity_poly.entity_id
_entity_poly.type
_entity_poly.pdbx_seq_one_letter_code
_entity_poly.pdbx_strand_id
1 'polypeptide(L)' 'MLRAEHLLEETDLGLEQIAARCGFGSGALLRHHFQRQVGIAPTEYRRRFGRRPS' A
#
# COMPACT_ATOMS: atom_id res chain seq x y z
N MET A 1 -3.94 3.95 -8.09
CA MET A 1 -3.32 3.76 -6.77
C MET A 1 -4.30 3.97 -5.63
N LEU A 2 -5.32 4.82 -5.78
CA LEU A 2 -6.43 5.04 -4.84
C LEU A 2 -6.84 3.85 -3.94
N ARG A 3 -7.06 2.65 -4.50
CA ARG A 3 -7.44 1.48 -3.68
C ARG A 3 -6.31 1.01 -2.74
N ALA A 4 -5.07 1.03 -3.21
CA ALA A 4 -3.91 0.68 -2.38
C ALA A 4 -3.67 1.74 -1.30
N GLU A 5 -3.78 3.03 -1.63
CA GLU A 5 -3.69 4.15 -0.67
C GLU A 5 -4.72 3.98 0.45
N HIS A 6 -6.00 3.80 0.10
CA HIS A 6 -7.07 3.60 1.07
C HIS A 6 -6.84 2.38 1.99
N LEU A 7 -6.37 1.25 1.43
CA LEU A 7 -6.06 0.06 2.25
C LEU A 7 -4.82 0.26 3.13
N LEU A 8 -3.85 1.06 2.70
CA LEU A 8 -2.68 1.40 3.51
C LEU A 8 -3.04 2.34 4.67
N GLU A 9 -4.05 3.20 4.48
CA GLU A 9 -4.55 4.16 5.46
C GLU A 9 -5.43 3.50 6.52
N GLU A 10 -6.37 2.64 6.09
CA GLU A 10 -7.45 2.13 6.94
C GLU A 10 -7.22 0.73 7.50
N THR A 11 -6.16 0.03 7.08
CA THR A 11 -5.94 -1.39 7.46
C THR A 11 -4.47 -1.73 7.73
N ASP A 12 -4.28 -2.74 8.59
CA ASP A 12 -2.97 -3.33 8.89
C ASP A 12 -2.55 -4.44 7.92
N LEU A 13 -3.23 -4.58 6.77
CA LEU A 13 -2.95 -5.66 5.81
C LEU A 13 -1.50 -5.61 5.31
N GLY A 14 -0.90 -6.79 5.13
CA GLY A 14 0.42 -6.93 4.50
C GLY A 14 0.38 -6.55 3.01
N LEU A 15 1.55 -6.22 2.44
CA LEU A 15 1.63 -5.80 1.02
C LEU A 15 1.17 -6.88 0.04
N GLU A 16 1.35 -8.16 0.36
CA GLU A 16 0.83 -9.27 -0.46
C GLU A 16 -0.70 -9.28 -0.51
N GLN A 17 -1.35 -9.03 0.63
CA GLN A 17 -2.82 -8.97 0.70
C GLN A 17 -3.36 -7.74 -0.03
N ILE A 18 -2.69 -6.60 0.09
CA ILE A 18 -3.06 -5.38 -0.62
C ILE A 18 -2.86 -5.56 -2.13
N ALA A 19 -1.77 -6.21 -2.55
CA ALA A 19 -1.49 -6.51 -3.94
C ALA A 19 -2.61 -7.36 -4.55
N ALA A 20 -2.98 -8.47 -3.91
CA ALA A 20 -4.08 -9.31 -4.36
C ALA A 20 -5.41 -8.53 -4.48
N ARG A 21 -5.73 -7.68 -3.49
CA ARG A 21 -6.95 -6.84 -3.50
C ARG A 21 -6.93 -5.73 -4.55
N CYS A 22 -5.75 -5.35 -5.04
CA CYS A 22 -5.57 -4.32 -6.06
C CYS A 22 -5.27 -4.91 -7.46
N GLY A 23 -5.30 -6.24 -7.62
CA GLY A 23 -5.05 -6.92 -8.89
C GLY A 23 -3.57 -7.05 -9.28
N PHE A 24 -2.64 -6.87 -8.33
CA PHE A 24 -1.22 -7.13 -8.55
C PHE A 24 -0.86 -8.58 -8.24
N GLY A 25 0.04 -9.17 -9.03
CA GLY A 25 0.50 -10.54 -8.82
C GLY A 25 1.43 -10.74 -7.62
N SER A 26 1.95 -9.66 -7.02
CA SER A 26 2.77 -9.71 -5.81
C SER A 26 2.87 -8.34 -5.11
N GLY A 27 3.23 -8.35 -3.82
CA GLY A 27 3.57 -7.14 -3.06
C GLY A 27 4.76 -6.39 -3.63
N ALA A 28 5.72 -7.09 -4.25
CA ALA A 28 6.86 -6.47 -4.92
C ALA A 28 6.44 -5.64 -6.15
N LEU A 29 5.53 -6.19 -6.98
CA LEU A 29 5.01 -5.47 -8.15
C LEU A 29 4.16 -4.26 -7.74
N LEU A 30 3.31 -4.43 -6.72
CA LEU A 30 2.59 -3.31 -6.11
C LEU A 30 3.56 -2.22 -5.65
N ARG A 31 4.60 -2.58 -4.87
CA ARG A 31 5.61 -1.63 -4.38
C ARG A 31 6.27 -0.86 -5.52
N HIS A 32 6.68 -1.55 -6.59
CA HIS A 32 7.29 -0.91 -7.75
C HIS A 32 6.36 0.12 -8.39
N HIS A 33 5.12 -0.27 -8.70
CA HIS A 33 4.15 0.64 -9.34
C HIS A 33 3.75 1.79 -8.41
N PHE A 34 3.51 1.50 -7.14
CA PHE A 34 3.14 2.50 -6.13
C PHE A 34 4.24 3.53 -5.99
N GLN A 35 5.51 3.13 -5.82
CA GLN A 35 6.62 4.08 -5.69
C GLN A 35 6.79 4.94 -6.95
N ARG A 36 6.56 4.38 -8.15
CA ARG A 36 6.60 5.15 -9.40
C ARG A 36 5.47 6.17 -9.53
N GLN A 37 4.29 5.88 -8.99
CA GLN A 37 3.11 6.76 -9.13
C GLN A 37 2.96 7.76 -7.96
N VAL A 38 3.29 7.36 -6.74
CA VAL A 38 3.12 8.15 -5.51
C VAL A 38 4.43 8.80 -5.05
N GLY A 39 5.58 8.30 -5.52
CA GLY A 39 6.90 8.84 -5.21
C GLY A 39 7.56 8.28 -3.94
N ILE A 40 6.81 7.55 -3.10
CA ILE A 40 7.32 6.88 -1.88
C ILE A 40 6.86 5.43 -1.80
N ALA A 41 7.57 4.60 -1.03
CA ALA A 41 7.20 3.21 -0.84
C ALA A 41 5.89 3.08 -0.02
N PRO A 42 5.07 2.04 -0.26
CA PRO A 42 3.82 1.78 0.48
C PRO A 42 3.99 1.75 2.00
N THR A 43 5.09 1.19 2.50
CA THR A 43 5.37 1.10 3.94
C THR A 43 5.63 2.49 4.55
N GLU A 44 6.32 3.36 3.82
CA GLU A 44 6.55 4.74 4.24
C GLU A 44 5.26 5.55 4.16
N TYR A 45 4.46 5.34 3.11
CA TYR A 45 3.13 5.93 2.98
C TYR A 45 2.24 5.58 4.19
N ARG A 46 2.14 4.28 4.53
CA ARG A 46 1.40 3.83 5.73
C ARG A 46 1.92 4.44 7.02
N ARG A 47 3.23 4.62 7.18
CA ARG A 47 3.77 5.27 8.39
C ARG A 47 3.33 6.73 8.53
N ARG A 48 3.16 7.43 7.41
CA ARG A 48 2.79 8.86 7.39
C ARG A 48 1.27 9.08 7.48
N PHE A 49 0.49 8.24 6.80
CA PHE A 49 -0.94 8.44 6.60
C PHE A 49 -1.82 7.33 7.18
N GLY A 50 -1.22 6.22 7.59
CA GLY A 50 -1.91 5.12 8.27
C GLY A 50 -2.52 5.58 9.57
N ARG A 51 -3.70 5.05 9.88
CA ARG A 51 -4.34 5.26 11.17
C ARG A 51 -3.40 4.76 12.28
N ARG A 52 -3.12 5.61 13.27
CA ARG A 52 -2.30 5.19 14.41
C ARG A 52 -3.02 4.03 15.12
N PRO A 53 -2.33 2.92 15.43
CA PRO A 53 -2.91 1.91 16.30
C PRO A 53 -3.25 2.57 17.64
N SER A 54 -4.50 2.36 18.08
CA SER A 54 -5.01 2.85 19.37
C SER A 54 -4.45 2.03 20.52
#